data_AF-A0A5E4NL21-F1
#
_entry.id   AF-A0A5E4NL21-F1
#
_cell.length_a   1.000
_cell.length_b   1.000
_cell.length_c   1.000
_cell.angle_alpha   90.00
_cell.angle_beta   90.00
_cell.angle_gamma   90.00
#
_symmetry.space_group_name_H-M   'P 1'
#
loop_
_entity.id
_entity.type
_entity.pdbx_description
1 polymer ?
#
loop_
_entity_poly.entity_id
_entity_poly.type
_entity_poly.pdbx_seq_one_letter_code
_entity_poly.pdbx_strand_id
1 'polypeptide(L)' 'MLHKWGLGPTPGCDCGYEKQTAIHIADDCNTRRLQGGMKELHRATIGAVQWLNSLDIQI' A
#
# COMPACT_ATOMS: atom_id res chain seq x y z
N MET A 1 -10.58 0.97 -9.40
CA MET A 1 -12.03 1.22 -9.59
C MET A 1 -12.85 -0.04 -9.87
N LEU A 2 -12.38 -1.00 -10.66
CA LEU A 2 -13.16 -2.20 -11.07
C LEU A 2 -13.83 -2.94 -9.90
N HIS A 3 -13.12 -3.13 -8.79
CA HIS A 3 -13.66 -3.75 -7.58
C HIS A 3 -14.88 -3.00 -7.00
N LYS A 4 -14.85 -1.67 -6.95
CA LYS A 4 -15.98 -0.87 -6.43
C LYS A 4 -17.27 -1.05 -7.23
N TRP A 5 -17.15 -1.47 -8.49
CA TRP A 5 -18.27 -1.74 -9.39
C TRP A 5 -18.60 -3.23 -9.52
N GLY A 6 -17.98 -4.11 -8.71
CA GLY A 6 -18.18 -5.56 -8.78
C GLY A 6 -17.55 -6.22 -10.01
N LEU A 7 -16.71 -5.51 -10.76
CA LEU A 7 -16.10 -5.98 -12.02
C LEU A 7 -14.73 -6.66 -11.82
N GLY A 8 -14.29 -6.81 -10.57
CA GLY A 8 -13.04 -7.50 -10.25
C GLY A 8 -13.07 -8.02 -8.80
N PRO A 9 -12.44 -9.18 -8.53
CA PRO A 9 -12.52 -9.83 -7.22
C PRO A 9 -11.76 -9.08 -6.12
N THR A 10 -10.81 -8.22 -6.48
CA THR A 10 -9.96 -7.50 -5.52
C THR A 10 -9.72 -6.06 -5.96
N PRO A 11 -9.54 -5.11 -5.02
CA PRO A 11 -9.08 -3.77 -5.36
C PRO A 11 -7.65 -3.84 -5.94
N GLY A 12 -7.47 -3.33 -7.15
CA GLY A 12 -6.14 -3.02 -7.69
C GLY A 12 -5.57 -1.76 -7.05
N CYS A 13 -4.25 -1.59 -7.11
CA CYS A 13 -3.57 -0.41 -6.60
C CYS A 13 -3.60 0.73 -7.63
N ASP A 14 -3.63 1.99 -7.19
CA ASP A 14 -3.66 3.15 -8.09
C ASP A 14 -2.40 3.29 -8.97
N CYS A 15 -1.29 2.64 -8.59
CA CYS A 15 -0.09 2.57 -9.42
C CYS A 15 -0.26 1.64 -10.65
N GLY A 16 -1.42 0.99 -10.80
CA GLY A 16 -1.72 0.06 -11.90
C GLY A 16 -1.46 -1.41 -11.58
N TYR A 17 -0.98 -1.74 -10.38
CA TYR A 17 -0.76 -3.13 -9.98
C TYR A 17 -2.09 -3.85 -9.69
N GLU A 18 -2.18 -5.12 -10.10
CA GLU A 18 -3.44 -5.89 -10.11
C GLU A 18 -4.10 -6.06 -8.73
N LYS A 19 -3.29 -6.11 -7.67
CA LYS A 19 -3.73 -6.42 -6.31
C LYS A 19 -3.08 -5.49 -5.30
N GLN A 20 -3.89 -4.68 -4.62
CA GLN A 20 -3.41 -3.84 -3.53
C GLN A 20 -3.16 -4.68 -2.28
N THR A 21 -1.94 -5.17 -2.08
CA THR A 21 -1.52 -5.87 -0.87
C THR A 21 -0.61 -4.99 -0.01
N ALA A 22 -0.53 -5.26 1.29
CA ALA A 22 0.35 -4.52 2.19
C ALA A 22 1.84 -4.60 1.78
N ILE A 23 2.29 -5.76 1.31
CA ILE A 23 3.65 -5.96 0.78
C ILE A 23 3.86 -5.08 -0.46
N HIS A 24 2.92 -5.11 -1.41
CA HIS A 24 3.02 -4.26 -2.59
C HIS A 24 3.07 -2.78 -2.19
N ILE A 25 2.18 -2.32 -1.31
CA ILE A 25 2.13 -0.93 -0.86
C ILE A 25 3.44 -0.51 -0.19
N ALA A 26 4.02 -1.37 0.66
CA ALA A 26 5.21 -1.05 1.44
C ALA A 26 6.50 -1.13 0.62
N ASP A 27 6.69 -2.17 -0.20
CA ASP A 27 7.96 -2.48 -0.87
C ASP A 27 7.98 -2.11 -2.36
N ASP A 28 6.90 -2.37 -3.10
CA ASP A 28 6.90 -2.34 -4.57
C ASP A 28 6.21 -1.10 -5.17
N CYS A 29 5.33 -0.45 -4.42
CA CYS A 29 4.45 0.59 -4.94
C CYS A 29 5.26 1.86 -5.27
N ASN A 30 5.39 2.16 -6.57
CA ASN A 30 6.11 3.34 -7.03
C ASN A 30 5.50 4.68 -6.54
N THR A 31 4.24 4.67 -6.12
CA THR A 31 3.53 5.87 -5.65
C THR A 31 3.62 6.03 -4.13
N ARG A 32 3.70 4.93 -3.37
CA ARG A 32 3.45 4.94 -1.91
C ARG A 32 4.46 4.19 -1.06
N ARG A 33 5.46 3.53 -1.65
CA ARG A 33 6.41 2.68 -0.90
C ARG A 33 7.04 3.42 0.28
N LEU A 34 7.20 2.67 1.37
CA LEU A 34 7.99 3.12 2.52
C LEU A 34 9.47 2.95 2.17
N GLN A 35 10.30 3.94 2.50
CA GLN A 35 11.75 3.75 2.38
C GLN A 35 12.19 2.61 3.32
N GLY A 36 12.80 1.57 2.76
CA GLY A 36 13.18 0.35 3.47
C GLY A 36 12.05 -0.67 3.67
N GLY A 37 10.87 -0.39 3.11
CA GLY A 37 9.79 -1.37 2.89
C GLY A 37 9.23 -2.00 4.17
N MET A 38 8.69 -3.21 4.03
CA MET A 38 8.06 -3.94 5.14
C MET A 38 9.02 -4.18 6.32
N LYS A 39 10.35 -4.24 6.07
CA LYS A 39 11.34 -4.37 7.13
C LYS A 39 11.38 -3.16 8.06
N GLU A 40 11.32 -1.94 7.51
CA GLU A 40 11.24 -0.73 8.31
C GLU A 40 9.89 -0.60 9.02
N LEU A 41 8.81 -1.06 8.38
CA LEU A 41 7.50 -1.11 9.02
C LEU A 41 7.51 -2.00 10.27
N HIS A 42 8.10 -3.19 10.20
CA HIS A 42 8.23 -4.10 11.34
C HIS A 42 9.07 -3.56 12.49
N ARG A 43 9.99 -2.62 12.22
CA ARG A 43 10.78 -1.96 13.27
C ARG A 43 9.97 -0.90 14.03
N ALA A 44 8.76 -0.57 13.57
CA ALA A 44 7.89 0.43 14.16
C ALA A 44 8.60 1.78 14.42
N THR A 45 9.47 2.18 13.48
CA THR A 45 10.18 3.46 13.59
C THR A 45 9.20 4.63 13.48
N ILE A 46 9.60 5.80 13.99
CA ILE A 46 8.77 7.02 13.88
C ILE A 46 8.42 7.30 12.41
N GLY A 47 9.37 7.10 11.49
CA GLY A 47 9.13 7.26 10.06
C GLY A 47 8.09 6.27 9.51
N ALA A 48 8.12 5.01 9.95
CA ALA A 48 7.11 4.02 9.56
C ALA A 48 5.71 4.38 10.09
N VAL A 49 5.60 4.87 11.32
CA VAL A 49 4.33 5.33 11.91
C VAL A 49 3.79 6.56 11.19
N GLN A 50 4.66 7.54 10.89
CA GLN A 50 4.28 8.72 10.13
C GLN A 50 3.81 8.36 8.71
N TRP A 51 4.51 7.42 8.07
CA TRP A 51 4.10 6.90 6.77
C TRP A 51 2.73 6.23 6.83
N LEU A 52 2.47 5.35 7.81
CA LEU A 52 1.15 4.72 7.99
C LEU A 52 0.03 5.77 8.12
N ASN A 53 0.26 6.83 8.90
CA ASN A 53 -0.72 7.90 9.08
C ASN A 53 -0.94 8.76 7.82
N SER A 54 -0.02 8.72 6.85
CA SER A 54 -0.14 9.45 5.58
C SER A 54 -0.86 8.69 4.47
N LEU A 55 -1.16 7.40 4.69
CA LEU A 55 -1.78 6.54 3.70
C LEU A 55 -3.26 6.91 3.50
N ASP A 56 -3.58 7.47 2.32
CA ASP A 56 -4.97 7.74 1.88
C ASP A 56 -5.65 6.50 1.28
N ILE A 57 -5.44 5.32 1.89
CA ILE A 57 -6.03 4.07 1.43
C ILE A 57 -6.88 3.47 2.54
N GLN A 58 -8.09 3.05 2.20
CA GLN A 58 -8.91 2.24 3.09
C GLN A 58 -8.40 0.80 3.01
N ILE A 59 -7.87 0.31 4.13
CA ILE A 59 -7.40 -1.06 4.33
C ILE A 59 -8.61 -1.97 4.55
#